data_AF-A0A920DND6-F1
#
_entry.id   AF-A0A920DND6-F1
#
_cell.length_a   1.000
_cell.length_b   1.000
_cell.length_c   1.000
_cell.angle_alpha   90.00
_cell.angle_beta   90.00
_cell.angle_gamma   90.00
#
_symmetry.space_group_name_H-M   'P 1'
#
loop_
_entity.id
_entity.type
_entity.pdbx_description
1 polymer ?
#
loop_
_entity_poly.entity_id
_entity_poly.type
_entity_poly.pdbx_seq_one_letter_code
_entity_poly.pdbx_strand_id
1 'polypeptide(L)'
;MSSESSYYVPASSRLPIFMALSLLLFVYGAGYTINDLGKEDSYSHWILISSFLMMWGTMFFWFSEVIKENDSGMYSDQLNTSFVHGMSWFIFSEVMFFFAFFLALGYVRIFAVPWLGGEGEKELQIFYGLVLKLVGL
;
A
#
# COMPACT_ATOMS: atom_id res chain seq x y z
N MET A 1 26.01 12.70 -33.34
CA MET A 1 24.76 12.57 -34.09
C MET A 1 23.77 11.90 -33.15
N SER A 2 22.90 12.65 -32.46
CA SER A 2 21.83 12.03 -31.67
C SER A 2 20.78 11.53 -32.66
N SER A 3 20.77 10.22 -32.91
CA SER A 3 19.61 9.59 -33.53
C SER A 3 18.48 9.64 -32.51
N GLU A 4 17.58 10.63 -32.63
CA GLU A 4 16.36 10.74 -31.83
C GLU A 4 15.52 9.47 -32.03
N SER A 5 15.64 8.49 -31.12
CA SER A 5 14.77 7.32 -31.12
C SER A 5 13.39 7.78 -30.63
N SER A 6 12.37 7.69 -31.48
CA SER A 6 11.00 8.09 -31.11
C SER A 6 10.52 7.27 -29.89
N TYR A 7 10.03 7.96 -28.86
CA TYR A 7 9.39 7.32 -27.71
C TYR A 7 8.07 6.68 -28.16
N TYR A 8 7.87 5.40 -27.82
CA TYR A 8 6.65 4.69 -28.18
C TYR A 8 5.48 5.13 -27.28
N VAL A 9 4.34 5.47 -27.91
CA VAL A 9 3.09 5.84 -27.22
C VAL A 9 2.02 4.82 -27.58
N PRO A 10 1.53 4.04 -26.61
CA PRO A 10 0.48 3.04 -26.86
C PRO A 10 -0.83 3.66 -27.33
N ALA A 11 -1.64 2.85 -28.03
CA ALA A 11 -3.01 3.22 -28.36
C ALA A 11 -3.90 3.31 -27.09
N SER A 12 -5.01 4.04 -27.19
CA SER A 12 -5.93 4.20 -26.05
C SER A 12 -6.52 2.85 -25.59
N SER A 13 -6.38 2.55 -24.30
CA SER A 13 -6.87 1.31 -23.68
C SER A 13 -8.03 1.56 -22.74
N ARG A 14 -9.01 0.65 -22.73
CA ARG A 14 -10.18 0.67 -21.83
C ARG A 14 -9.93 -0.03 -20.50
N LEU A 15 -8.85 -0.81 -20.39
CA LEU A 15 -8.50 -1.60 -19.20
C LEU A 15 -8.36 -0.76 -17.91
N PRO A 16 -7.82 0.48 -17.92
CA PRO A 16 -7.78 1.32 -16.73
C PRO A 16 -9.15 1.58 -16.10
N ILE A 17 -10.19 1.76 -16.91
CA ILE A 17 -11.56 2.02 -16.44
C ILE A 17 -12.14 0.77 -15.76
N PHE A 18 -11.93 -0.41 -16.36
CA PHE A 18 -12.35 -1.67 -15.75
C PHE A 18 -11.61 -1.93 -14.44
N MET A 19 -10.31 -1.63 -14.38
CA MET A 19 -9.52 -1.77 -13.16
C MET A 19 -10.06 -0.86 -12.04
N ALA A 20 -10.31 0.41 -12.34
CA ALA A 20 -10.87 1.36 -11.38
C ALA A 20 -12.26 0.93 -10.85
N LEU A 21 -13.15 0.48 -11.75
CA LEU A 21 -14.45 -0.06 -11.36
C LEU A 21 -14.31 -1.31 -10.48
N SER A 22 -13.39 -2.22 -10.81
CA SER A 22 -13.15 -3.43 -10.01
C SER A 22 -12.65 -3.10 -8.61
N LEU A 23 -11.73 -2.13 -8.47
CA LEU A 23 -11.22 -1.68 -7.18
C LEU A 23 -12.29 -1.01 -6.33
N LEU A 24 -13.15 -0.19 -6.94
CA LEU A 24 -14.28 0.43 -6.26
C LEU A 24 -15.21 -0.64 -5.66
N LEU A 25 -15.59 -1.62 -6.47
CA LEU A 25 -16.46 -2.72 -6.04
C LEU A 25 -15.77 -3.63 -5.01
N PHE A 26 -14.46 -3.80 -5.10
CA PHE A 26 -13.68 -4.56 -4.14
C PHE A 26 -13.68 -3.92 -2.75
N VAL A 27 -13.39 -2.61 -2.67
CA VAL A 27 -13.43 -1.88 -1.39
C VAL A 27 -14.84 -1.84 -0.83
N TYR A 28 -15.85 -1.61 -1.68
CA TYR A 28 -17.26 -1.66 -1.29
C TYR A 28 -17.65 -3.04 -0.74
N GLY A 29 -17.35 -4.10 -1.48
CA GLY A 29 -17.63 -5.48 -1.08
C GLY A 29 -16.91 -5.87 0.21
N ALA A 30 -15.65 -5.48 0.37
CA ALA A 30 -14.87 -5.74 1.57
C ALA A 30 -15.47 -5.03 2.80
N GLY A 31 -15.80 -3.74 2.66
CA GLY A 31 -16.43 -2.96 3.71
C GLY A 31 -17.75 -3.56 4.16
N TYR A 32 -18.66 -3.88 3.23
CA TYR A 32 -19.95 -4.48 3.58
C TYR A 32 -19.82 -5.90 4.13
N THR A 33 -18.89 -6.70 3.61
CA THR A 33 -18.62 -8.04 4.16
C THR A 33 -18.22 -7.95 5.62
N ILE A 34 -17.37 -6.98 6.00
CA ILE A 34 -16.96 -6.74 7.40
C ILE A 34 -18.14 -6.27 8.27
N ASN A 35 -19.00 -5.39 7.75
CA ASN A 35 -20.12 -4.84 8.49
C ASN A 35 -21.30 -5.83 8.66
N ASP A 36 -21.40 -6.83 7.80
CA ASP A 36 -22.47 -7.82 7.83
C ASP A 36 -22.05 -9.15 8.48
N LEU A 37 -20.87 -9.23 9.10
CA LEU A 37 -20.48 -10.43 9.86
C LEU A 37 -21.58 -10.79 10.88
N GLY A 38 -22.08 -12.02 10.80
CA GLY A 38 -23.11 -12.54 11.70
C GLY A 38 -24.57 -12.37 11.23
N LYS A 39 -24.80 -11.77 10.05
CA LYS A 39 -26.13 -11.74 9.41
C LYS A 39 -26.23 -12.88 8.39
N GLU A 40 -27.11 -13.85 8.64
CA GLU A 40 -27.23 -15.03 7.76
C GLU A 40 -27.78 -14.70 6.35
N ASP A 41 -28.52 -13.60 6.20
CA ASP A 41 -29.11 -13.18 4.92
C ASP A 41 -28.21 -12.26 4.06
N SER A 42 -26.93 -12.09 4.41
CA SER A 42 -26.06 -11.15 3.71
C SER A 42 -25.33 -11.76 2.51
N TYR A 43 -25.63 -11.21 1.33
CA TYR A 43 -24.96 -11.54 0.06
C TYR A 43 -23.71 -10.68 -0.23
N SER A 44 -23.26 -9.88 0.75
CA SER A 44 -22.16 -8.91 0.59
C SER A 44 -20.83 -9.55 0.16
N HIS A 45 -20.56 -10.78 0.59
CA HIS A 45 -19.35 -11.53 0.23
C HIS A 45 -19.30 -11.90 -1.27
N TRP A 46 -20.44 -12.04 -1.95
CA TRP A 46 -20.47 -12.29 -3.40
C TRP A 46 -19.99 -11.09 -4.20
N ILE A 47 -20.27 -9.87 -3.73
CA ILE A 47 -19.75 -8.64 -4.34
C ILE A 47 -18.23 -8.60 -4.19
N LEU A 48 -17.70 -8.98 -3.02
CA LEU A 48 -16.25 -9.07 -2.79
C LEU A 48 -15.58 -10.08 -3.71
N ILE A 49 -16.12 -11.30 -3.83
CA ILE A 49 -15.54 -12.34 -4.68
C ILE A 49 -15.62 -11.96 -6.17
N SER A 50 -16.77 -11.47 -6.63
CA SER A 50 -16.96 -11.09 -8.04
C SER A 50 -16.05 -9.93 -8.45
N SER A 51 -15.91 -8.91 -7.61
CA SER A 51 -15.00 -7.78 -7.86
C SER A 51 -13.53 -8.19 -7.85
N PHE A 52 -13.15 -9.11 -6.95
CA PHE A 52 -11.81 -9.69 -6.95
C PHE A 52 -11.50 -10.46 -8.25
N LEU A 53 -12.44 -11.27 -8.74
CA LEU A 53 -12.30 -11.98 -10.02
C LEU A 53 -12.22 -10.99 -11.20
N MET A 54 -13.03 -9.94 -11.19
CA MET A 54 -13.00 -8.89 -12.22
C MET A 54 -11.66 -8.14 -12.23
N MET A 55 -11.12 -7.83 -11.05
CA MET A 55 -9.80 -7.21 -10.88
C MET A 55 -8.70 -8.11 -11.44
N TRP A 56 -8.68 -9.38 -11.04
CA TRP A 56 -7.70 -10.35 -11.52
C TRP A 56 -7.78 -10.56 -13.03
N GLY A 57 -9.00 -10.69 -13.57
CA GLY A 57 -9.23 -10.80 -15.01
C GLY A 57 -8.71 -9.58 -15.77
N THR A 58 -8.97 -8.36 -15.26
CA THR A 58 -8.47 -7.13 -15.87
C THR A 58 -6.94 -7.07 -15.89
N MET A 59 -6.28 -7.44 -14.78
CA MET A 59 -4.82 -7.51 -14.70
C MET A 59 -4.23 -8.55 -15.65
N PHE A 60 -4.86 -9.72 -15.78
CA PHE A 60 -4.43 -10.75 -16.73
C PHE A 60 -4.46 -10.25 -18.17
N PHE A 61 -5.55 -9.62 -18.60
CA PHE A 61 -5.64 -9.04 -19.95
C PHE A 61 -4.65 -7.88 -20.14
N TRP A 62 -4.45 -7.04 -19.13
CA TRP A 62 -3.52 -5.93 -19.20
C TRP A 62 -2.08 -6.41 -19.37
N PHE A 63 -1.61 -7.33 -18.53
CA PHE A 63 -0.26 -7.87 -18.68
C PHE A 63 -0.08 -8.66 -19.98
N SER A 64 -1.12 -9.37 -20.44
CA SER A 64 -1.07 -10.02 -21.75
C SER A 64 -0.82 -9.01 -22.89
N GLU A 65 -1.46 -7.84 -22.85
CA GLU A 65 -1.25 -6.80 -23.86
C GLU A 65 0.17 -6.21 -23.78
N VAL A 66 0.65 -5.92 -22.56
CA VAL A 66 2.02 -5.42 -22.35
C VAL A 66 3.07 -6.40 -22.88
N ILE A 67 2.89 -7.71 -22.68
CA ILE A 67 3.80 -8.73 -23.20
C ILE A 67 3.76 -8.77 -24.74
N LYS A 68 2.58 -8.72 -25.35
CA LYS A 68 2.45 -8.68 -26.82
C LYS A 68 3.10 -7.44 -27.42
N GLU A 69 2.93 -6.28 -26.79
CA GLU A 69 3.58 -5.04 -27.22
C GLU A 69 5.11 -5.14 -27.10
N ASN A 70 5.62 -5.72 -26.02
CA ASN A 70 7.05 -5.98 -25.87
C ASN A 70 7.59 -6.89 -26.99
N ASP A 71 6.93 -8.01 -27.25
CA ASP A 71 7.35 -9.00 -28.25
C ASP A 71 7.27 -8.47 -29.69
N SER A 72 6.40 -7.47 -29.94
CA SER A 72 6.30 -6.80 -31.24
C SER A 72 7.50 -5.90 -31.59
N GLY A 73 8.47 -5.74 -30.67
CA GLY A 73 9.70 -4.97 -30.91
C GLY A 73 9.47 -3.45 -30.98
N MET A 74 8.32 -2.96 -30.49
CA MET A 74 7.99 -1.53 -30.49
C MET A 74 8.74 -0.71 -29.42
N TYR A 75 9.53 -1.36 -28.56
CA TYR A 75 10.18 -0.73 -27.42
C TYR A 75 11.59 -0.23 -27.76
N SER A 76 11.86 1.05 -27.48
CA SER A 76 13.18 1.67 -27.60
C SER A 76 14.00 1.55 -26.31
N ASP A 77 15.32 1.73 -26.39
CA ASP A 77 16.22 1.71 -25.22
C ASP A 77 15.82 2.76 -24.15
N GLN A 78 15.30 3.90 -24.58
CA GLN A 78 14.78 4.94 -23.69
C GLN A 78 13.55 4.44 -22.91
N LEU A 79 12.63 3.74 -23.57
CA LEU A 79 11.44 3.18 -22.93
C LEU A 79 11.81 2.10 -21.90
N ASN A 80 12.77 1.23 -22.23
CA ASN A 80 13.28 0.23 -21.29
C ASN A 80 13.84 0.87 -20.01
N THR A 81 14.59 1.96 -20.17
CA THR A 81 15.10 2.74 -19.03
C THR A 81 13.97 3.30 -18.17
N SER A 82 12.87 3.76 -18.76
CA SER A 82 11.68 4.19 -18.03
C SER A 82 11.02 3.05 -17.24
N PHE A 83 10.97 1.83 -17.78
CA PHE A 83 10.44 0.65 -17.06
C PHE A 83 11.30 0.30 -15.85
N VAL A 84 12.63 0.33 -15.96
CA VAL A 84 13.54 0.07 -14.84
C VAL A 84 13.34 1.11 -13.73
N HIS A 85 13.23 2.40 -14.07
CA HIS A 85 12.92 3.43 -13.09
C HIS A 85 11.56 3.19 -12.44
N GLY A 86 10.52 2.89 -13.23
CA GLY A 86 9.18 2.59 -12.72
C GLY A 86 9.17 1.43 -11.72
N MET A 87 9.84 0.33 -12.07
CA MET A 87 9.96 -0.84 -11.19
C MET A 87 10.79 -0.54 -9.93
N SER A 88 11.84 0.27 -10.05
CA SER A 88 12.65 0.70 -8.90
C SER A 88 11.82 1.53 -7.91
N TRP A 89 11.00 2.47 -8.41
CA TRP A 89 10.09 3.25 -7.57
C TRP A 89 8.98 2.40 -6.95
N PHE A 90 8.45 1.41 -7.67
CA PHE A 90 7.50 0.44 -7.12
C PHE A 90 8.10 -0.34 -5.95
N ILE A 91 9.28 -0.96 -6.13
CA ILE A 91 9.98 -1.70 -5.07
C ILE A 91 10.30 -0.79 -3.89
N PHE A 92 10.75 0.44 -4.14
CA PHE A 92 10.99 1.41 -3.08
C PHE A 92 9.73 1.70 -2.26
N SER A 93 8.57 1.84 -2.91
CA SER A 93 7.31 2.05 -2.22
C SER A 93 6.90 0.87 -1.33
N GLU A 94 7.16 -0.37 -1.75
CA GLU A 94 6.95 -1.59 -0.95
C GLU A 94 7.85 -1.60 0.29
N VAL A 95 9.13 -1.27 0.16
CA VAL A 95 10.06 -1.17 1.29
C VAL A 95 9.57 -0.12 2.30
N MET A 96 9.11 1.04 1.83
CA MET A 96 8.58 2.10 2.70
C MET A 96 7.27 1.69 3.39
N PHE A 97 6.41 0.93 2.71
CA PHE A 97 5.19 0.35 3.30
C PHE A 97 5.53 -0.57 4.49
N PHE A 98 6.46 -1.51 4.32
CA PHE A 98 6.91 -2.37 5.43
C PHE A 98 7.63 -1.58 6.52
N PHE A 99 8.43 -0.58 6.14
CA PHE A 99 9.12 0.29 7.08
C PHE A 99 8.15 0.99 8.04
N ALA A 100 6.98 1.43 7.56
CA ALA A 100 5.95 2.02 8.42
C ALA A 100 5.45 1.06 9.50
N PHE A 101 5.27 -0.23 9.20
CA PHE A 101 4.88 -1.23 10.21
C PHE A 101 5.98 -1.50 11.23
N PHE A 102 7.24 -1.60 10.79
CA PHE A 102 8.36 -1.78 11.73
C PHE A 102 8.58 -0.56 12.61
N LEU A 103 8.44 0.64 12.06
CA LEU A 103 8.43 1.87 12.86
C LEU A 103 7.28 1.91 13.85
N ALA A 104 6.06 1.53 13.44
CA ALA A 104 4.92 1.46 14.34
C ALA A 104 5.18 0.47 15.48
N LEU A 105 5.69 -0.73 15.18
CA LEU A 105 6.05 -1.74 16.19
C LEU A 105 7.15 -1.25 17.14
N GLY A 106 8.22 -0.65 16.59
CA GLY A 106 9.31 -0.08 17.36
C GLY A 106 8.84 1.05 18.27
N TYR A 107 8.00 1.94 17.75
CA TYR A 107 7.41 3.04 18.50
C TYR A 107 6.53 2.53 19.65
N VAL A 108 5.67 1.55 19.37
CA VAL A 108 4.83 0.92 20.39
C VAL A 108 5.68 0.30 21.50
N ARG A 109 6.75 -0.42 21.14
CA ARG A 109 7.58 -1.15 22.11
C ARG A 109 8.50 -0.27 22.95
N ILE A 110 9.12 0.74 22.34
CA ILE A 110 10.15 1.56 23.00
C ILE A 110 9.53 2.73 23.75
N PHE A 111 8.43 3.29 23.22
CA PHE A 111 7.85 4.52 23.75
C PHE A 111 6.43 4.28 24.28
N ALA A 112 5.50 3.84 23.43
CA ALA A 112 4.08 3.85 23.80
C ALA A 112 3.76 2.92 24.98
N VAL A 113 4.23 1.67 24.97
CA VAL A 113 3.95 0.69 26.03
C VAL A 113 4.62 1.08 27.36
N PRO A 114 5.91 1.44 27.41
CA PRO A 114 6.54 1.86 28.68
C PRO A 114 5.90 3.11 29.29
N TRP A 115 5.52 4.09 28.47
CA TRP A 115 4.81 5.28 28.94
C TRP A 115 3.42 4.93 29.49
N LEU A 116 2.66 4.09 28.80
CA LEU A 116 1.38 3.55 29.30
C LEU A 116 1.57 2.65 30.54
N GLY A 117 2.76 2.08 30.73
CA GLY A 117 3.18 1.33 31.92
C GLY A 117 3.63 2.21 33.10
N GLY A 118 3.54 3.53 32.96
CA GLY A 118 3.83 4.50 34.01
C GLY A 118 5.30 4.82 34.23
N GLU A 119 6.21 4.42 33.33
CA GLU A 119 7.64 4.79 33.44
C GLU A 119 7.84 6.31 33.37
N GLY A 120 7.09 7.01 32.53
CA GLY A 120 7.12 8.48 32.47
C GLY A 120 6.65 9.17 33.76
N GLU A 121 5.63 8.61 34.43
CA GLU A 121 5.12 9.16 35.70
C GLU A 121 6.04 8.83 36.89
N LYS A 122 6.67 7.65 36.88
CA LYS A 122 7.63 7.23 37.90
C LYS A 122 8.87 8.12 37.93
N GLU A 123 9.41 8.51 36.79
CA GLU A 123 10.58 9.42 36.75
C GLU A 123 10.25 10.82 37.28
N LEU A 124 9.07 11.34 36.97
CA LEU A 124 8.58 12.60 37.53
C LEU A 124 8.39 12.51 39.05
N GLN A 125 7.78 11.43 39.56
CA GLN A 125 7.62 11.23 41.01
C GLN A 125 8.96 11.11 41.75
N ILE A 126 9.95 10.41 41.19
CA ILE A 126 11.30 10.32 41.78
C ILE A 126 11.94 11.70 41.84
N PHE A 127 11.86 12.49 40.77
CA PHE A 127 12.40 13.84 40.73
C PHE A 127 11.74 14.75 41.77
N TYR A 128 10.41 14.80 41.83
CA TYR A 128 9.69 15.58 42.85
C TYR A 128 10.01 15.12 44.27
N GLY A 129 10.09 13.80 44.50
CA GLY A 129 10.47 13.25 45.79
C GLY A 129 11.89 13.63 46.21
N LEU A 130 12.84 13.69 45.28
CA LEU A 130 14.22 14.12 45.54
C LEU A 130 14.29 15.63 45.81
N VAL A 131 13.54 16.44 45.06
CA VAL A 131 13.45 17.89 45.27
C VAL A 131 12.84 18.22 46.64
N LEU A 132 11.75 17.57 47.04
CA LEU A 132 11.16 17.76 48.38
C LEU A 132 12.16 17.42 49.50
N LYS A 133 12.89 16.30 49.34
CA LYS A 133 13.94 15.89 50.29
C LYS A 133 15.09 16.88 50.39
N LEU A 134 15.42 17.60 49.30
CA LEU A 134 16.45 18.65 49.30
C LEU A 134 15.95 19.96 49.90
N VAL A 135 14.67 20.27 49.75
CA VAL A 135 14.04 21.50 50.29
C VAL A 135 13.61 21.33 51.76
N GLY A 136 13.67 20.11 52.31
CA GLY A 136 13.43 19.83 53.73
C GLY A 136 11.96 19.75 54.12
N LEU A 137 11.08 19.41 53.16
CA LEU A 137 9.65 19.14 53.36
C LEU A 137 9.37 17.63 53.41
#